data_AF-A0A5J4SEB6-F1
#
_entry.id   AF-A0A5J4SEB6-F1
#
_cell.length_a   1.000
_cell.length_b   1.000
_cell.length_c   1.000
_cell.angle_alpha   90.00
_cell.angle_beta   90.00
_cell.angle_gamma   90.00
#
_symmetry.space_group_name_H-M   'P 1'
#
loop_
_entity.id
_entity.type
_entity.pdbx_description
1 polymer ?
#
loop_
_entity_poly.entity_id
_entity_poly.type
_entity_poly.pdbx_seq_one_letter_code
_entity_poly.pdbx_strand_id
1 'polypeptide(L)' 'MKNSLLQYIILYAIVACVALVLATLARISAASMGFDSFTAFMVFIITLGIEIIV' A
#
# COMPACT_ATOMS: atom_id res chain seq x y z
N MET A 1 -25.18 -5.50 21.73
CA MET A 1 -24.83 -5.75 20.31
C MET A 1 -23.37 -5.37 20.13
N LYS A 2 -22.58 -6.35 19.71
CA LYS A 2 -21.12 -6.32 19.56
C LYS A 2 -20.70 -5.13 18.69
N ASN A 3 -19.61 -4.45 19.03
CA ASN A 3 -18.99 -3.34 18.28
C ASN A 3 -18.46 -3.77 16.90
N SER A 4 -19.29 -4.42 16.08
CA SER A 4 -18.95 -4.96 14.77
C SER A 4 -18.51 -3.86 13.82
N LEU A 5 -19.18 -2.70 13.83
CA LEU A 5 -18.79 -1.55 13.01
C LEU A 5 -17.38 -1.05 13.34
N LEU A 6 -17.08 -0.89 14.63
CA LEU A 6 -15.77 -0.38 15.08
C LEU A 6 -14.65 -1.40 14.74
N GLN A 7 -14.91 -2.70 14.86
CA GLN A 7 -13.98 -3.72 14.39
C GLN A 7 -13.74 -3.67 12.88
N TYR A 8 -14.80 -3.49 12.08
CA TYR A 8 -14.65 -3.36 10.62
C TYR A 8 -13.84 -2.12 10.22
N ILE A 9 -14.07 -0.98 10.87
CA ILE A 9 -13.30 0.25 10.61
C ILE A 9 -11.83 0.04 10.95
N ILE A 10 -11.52 -0.56 12.11
CA ILE A 10 -10.15 -0.87 12.49
C ILE A 10 -9.51 -1.85 11.50
N LEU A 11 -10.24 -2.88 11.07
CA LEU A 11 -9.74 -3.84 10.11
C LEU A 11 -9.39 -3.17 8.77
N TYR A 12 -10.29 -2.35 8.22
CA TYR A 12 -10.03 -1.62 6.98
C TYR A 12 -8.87 -0.61 7.12
N ALA A 13 -8.76 0.06 8.26
CA ALA A 13 -7.64 0.96 8.52
C ALA A 13 -6.29 0.21 8.56
N ILE A 14 -6.25 -0.98 9.17
CA ILE A 14 -5.04 -1.82 9.18
C ILE A 14 -4.70 -2.27 7.77
N VAL A 15 -5.67 -2.75 6.99
CA VAL A 15 -5.47 -3.17 5.60
C VAL A 15 -4.90 -2.03 4.76
N ALA A 16 -5.47 -0.83 4.86
CA ALA A 16 -4.96 0.36 4.16
C ALA A 16 -3.52 0.72 4.59
N CYS A 17 -3.20 0.57 5.88
CA CYS A 17 -1.85 0.82 6.38
C CYS A 17 -0.84 -0.21 5.84
N VAL A 18 -1.22 -1.49 5.80
CA VAL A 18 -0.38 -2.56 5.25
C VAL A 18 -0.12 -2.34 3.75
N ALA A 19 -1.15 -1.98 2.98
CA ALA A 19 -1.04 -1.61 1.58
C ALA A 19 -0.03 -0.46 1.37
N LEU A 20 -0.14 0.62 2.15
CA LEU A 20 0.81 1.74 2.10
C LEU A 20 2.26 1.31 2.38
N VAL A 21 2.47 0.42 3.36
CA VAL A 21 3.81 -0.10 3.69
C VAL A 21 4.37 -0.93 2.54
N LEU A 22 3.57 -1.81 1.94
CA LEU A 22 3.99 -2.66 0.82
C LEU A 22 4.32 -1.83 -0.42
N ALA A 23 3.47 -0.86 -0.78
CA ALA A 23 3.75 0.06 -1.88
C ALA A 23 5.02 0.87 -1.64
N THR A 24 5.24 1.35 -0.42
CA THR A 24 6.47 2.07 -0.05
C THR A 24 7.70 1.17 -0.17
N LEU A 25 7.60 -0.09 0.25
CA LEU A 25 8.69 -1.05 0.15
C LEU A 25 9.02 -1.37 -1.32
N ALA A 26 8.00 -1.50 -2.17
CA ALA A 26 8.17 -1.66 -3.62
C ALA A 26 8.90 -0.44 -4.24
N ARG A 27 8.57 0.78 -3.81
CA ARG A 27 9.28 2.00 -4.22
C ARG A 27 10.74 2.01 -3.79
N ILE A 28 11.03 1.65 -2.54
CA ILE A 28 12.41 1.59 -2.02
C ILE A 28 13.22 0.54 -2.78
N SER A 29 12.60 -0.61 -3.09
CA SER A 29 13.19 -1.66 -3.92
C SER A 29 13.51 -1.17 -5.33
N ALA A 30 12.59 -0.45 -5.98
CA ALA A 30 12.85 0.13 -7.29
C ALA A 30 13.99 1.16 -7.24
N ALA A 31 14.02 2.02 -6.21
CA ALA A 31 15.11 2.97 -6.02
C ALA A 31 16.47 2.28 -5.78
N SER A 32 16.50 1.17 -5.02
CA SER A 32 17.73 0.43 -4.76
C SER A 32 18.25 -0.36 -5.97
N MET A 33 17.37 -0.72 -6.91
CA MET A 33 17.75 -1.28 -8.21
C MET A 33 18.34 -0.24 -9.18
N GLY A 34 18.37 1.04 -8.80
CA GLY A 34 18.91 2.13 -9.62
C GLY A 34 17.92 2.73 -10.62
N PHE A 35 16.61 2.45 -10.48
CA PHE A 35 15.59 3.14 -11.27
C PHE A 35 15.52 4.63 -10.88
N ASP A 36 15.16 5.47 -11.85
CA ASP A 36 14.96 6.89 -11.61
C ASP A 36 13.74 7.17 -10.71
N SER A 37 13.70 8.38 -10.16
CA SER A 37 12.66 8.77 -9.18
C SER A 37 11.24 8.71 -9.76
N PHE A 38 11.07 8.98 -11.05
CA PHE A 38 9.76 8.91 -11.70
C PHE A 38 9.33 7.45 -11.85
N THR A 39 10.21 6.57 -12.31
CA THR A 39 9.92 5.13 -12.39
C THR A 39 9.64 4.52 -11.02
N ALA A 40 10.43 4.84 -9.98
CA ALA A 40 10.19 4.36 -8.63
C ALA A 40 8.85 4.88 -8.06
N PHE A 41 8.46 6.10 -8.39
CA PHE A 41 7.15 6.65 -8.04
C PHE A 41 6.00 5.96 -8.78
N MET A 42 6.19 5.62 -10.06
CA MET A 42 5.21 4.83 -10.81
C MET A 42 4.99 3.44 -10.20
N VAL A 43 6.06 2.78 -9.75
CA VAL A 43 5.96 1.49 -9.03
C VAL A 43 5.11 1.62 -7.77
N PHE A 44 5.27 2.70 -6.99
CA PHE A 44 4.44 2.97 -5.81
C PHE A 44 2.94 3.05 -6.17
N ILE A 45 2.60 3.87 -7.17
CA ILE A 45 1.20 4.11 -7.57
C ILE A 45 0.57 2.84 -8.18
N ILE A 46 1.31 2.11 -9.00
CA ILE A 46 0.83 0.85 -9.60
C ILE A 46 0.58 -0.19 -8.51
N THR A 47 1.50 -0.32 -7.54
CA THR A 47 1.34 -1.27 -6.42
C THR A 47 0.09 -0.94 -5.61
N LEU A 48 -0.10 0.34 -5.24
CA LEU A 48 -1.34 0.80 -4.59
C LEU A 48 -2.60 0.51 -5.42
N GLY A 49 -2.53 0.73 -6.74
CA GLY A 49 -3.63 0.45 -7.65
C GLY A 49 -4.02 -1.02 -7.67
N ILE A 50 -3.05 -1.93 -7.62
CA ILE A 50 -3.29 -3.39 -7.58
C ILE A 50 -3.92 -3.78 -6.24
N GLU A 51 -3.45 -3.23 -5.12
CA GLU A 51 -3.97 -3.50 -3.77
C GLU A 51 -5.42 -3.06 -3.57
N ILE A 52 -5.92 -2.11 -4.37
CA ILE A 52 -7.33 -1.68 -4.35
C ILE A 52 -8.23 -2.64 -5.13
N ILE A 53 -7.68 -3.35 -6.13
CA ILE A 53 -8.45 -4.26 -7.00
C ILE A 53 -8.59 -5.65 -6.37
N VAL A 54 -7.54 -6.12 -5.68
CA VAL A 54 -7.46 -7.45 -5.04
C VAL A 54 -8.20 -7.45 -3.70
#